data_AF-A0A6J4VLW5-F1
#
_entry.id   AF-A0A6J4VLW5-F1
#
_cell.length_a   1.000
_cell.length_b   1.000
_cell.length_c   1.000
_cell.angle_alpha   90.00
_cell.angle_beta   90.00
_cell.angle_gamma   90.00
#
_symmetry.space_group_name_H-M   'P 1'
#
loop_
_entity.id
_entity.type
_entity.pdbx_description
1 polymer ?
#
loop_
_entity_poly.entity_id
_entity_poly.type
_entity_poly.pdbx_seq_one_letter_code
_entity_poly.pdbx_strand_id
1 'polypeptide(L)'
;MSGFWHNSGFGLLGRGEGGGLVVTDDFLRVYLDRAEVRPVEESCEGERALHRDLVEDPRLDVPAARLRQIADPDARENYEVLLAFRDRLVAHRSIEAAYLSLFREPPRVIPSMFVDQMAHVILRNILDGGDPFQARAAELL
;
A
#
# COMPACT_ATOMS: atom_id res chain seq x y z
N MET A 1 11.76 -0.53 22.46
CA MET A 1 12.83 -0.47 21.43
C MET A 1 12.45 0.51 20.34
N SER A 2 13.39 1.27 19.76
CA SER A 2 13.16 2.09 18.55
C SER A 2 14.11 1.67 17.43
N GLY A 3 13.61 1.55 16.20
CA GLY A 3 14.45 1.28 15.01
C GLY A 3 14.67 -0.21 14.68
N PHE A 4 13.60 -0.97 14.48
CA PHE A 4 13.62 -2.34 13.94
C PHE A 4 12.67 -2.45 12.74
N TRP A 5 12.85 -3.51 11.93
CA TRP A 5 12.10 -3.74 10.67
C TRP A 5 12.10 -2.54 9.73
N HIS A 6 13.28 -2.01 9.40
CA HIS A 6 13.45 -0.83 8.55
C HIS A 6 12.75 -0.95 7.19
N ASN A 7 12.68 -2.17 6.63
CA ASN A 7 12.04 -2.44 5.35
C ASN A 7 10.53 -2.74 5.45
N SER A 8 9.92 -2.59 6.62
CA SER A 8 8.46 -2.81 6.79
C SER A 8 7.60 -1.73 6.14
N GLY A 9 8.18 -0.58 5.76
CA GLY A 9 7.43 0.59 5.31
C GLY A 9 6.79 1.39 6.45
N PHE A 10 6.91 0.93 7.71
CA PHE A 10 6.36 1.62 8.88
C PHE A 10 6.83 3.07 8.99
N GLY A 11 8.11 3.33 8.72
CA GLY A 11 8.71 4.66 8.83
C GLY A 11 8.17 5.68 7.82
N LEU A 12 7.43 5.23 6.80
CA LEU A 12 6.79 6.10 5.83
C LEU A 12 5.40 6.53 6.27
N LEU A 13 4.81 5.89 7.28
CA LEU A 13 3.46 6.20 7.76
C LEU A 13 3.49 7.35 8.76
N GLY A 14 2.41 8.14 8.77
CA GLY A 14 2.16 9.15 9.79
C GLY A 14 1.54 8.54 11.05
N ARG A 15 1.49 9.32 12.13
CA ARG A 15 0.75 8.97 13.35
C ARG A 15 -0.42 9.93 13.54
N GLY A 16 -1.63 9.37 13.64
CA GLY A 16 -2.84 10.14 13.97
C GLY A 16 -2.99 10.38 15.48
N GLU A 17 -3.92 11.25 15.87
CA GLU A 17 -4.18 11.61 17.27
C GLU A 17 -4.50 10.42 18.19
N GLY A 18 -5.06 9.34 17.63
CA GLY A 18 -5.37 8.10 18.34
C GLY A 18 -4.25 7.04 18.31
N GLY A 19 -3.06 7.38 17.83
CA GLY A 19 -1.93 6.43 17.69
C GLY A 19 -2.00 5.48 16.49
N GLY A 20 -3.08 5.55 15.70
CA GLY A 20 -3.23 4.78 14.46
C GLY A 20 -2.32 5.29 13.34
N LEU A 21 -1.98 4.39 12.41
CA LEU A 21 -1.07 4.67 11.31
C LEU A 21 -1.77 5.37 10.15
N VAL A 22 -1.38 6.61 9.86
CA VAL A 22 -1.95 7.42 8.78
C VAL A 22 -1.17 7.19 7.49
N VAL A 23 -1.90 6.94 6.40
CA VAL A 23 -1.33 6.77 5.05
C VAL A 23 -0.73 8.09 4.57
N THR A 24 0.52 8.05 4.13
CA THR A 24 1.21 9.19 3.50
C THR A 24 1.40 8.93 2.01
N ASP A 25 1.75 9.97 1.27
CA ASP A 25 2.08 9.84 -0.15
C ASP A 25 3.35 8.99 -0.36
N ASP A 26 4.33 9.10 0.54
CA ASP A 26 5.55 8.30 0.45
C ASP A 26 5.29 6.81 0.65
N PHE A 27 4.36 6.45 1.55
CA PHE A 27 3.95 5.05 1.71
C PHE A 27 3.25 4.51 0.46
N LEU A 28 2.43 5.33 -0.21
CA LEU A 28 1.77 4.94 -1.45
C LEU A 28 2.77 4.78 -2.61
N ARG A 29 3.77 5.65 -2.72
CA ARG A 29 4.80 5.58 -3.77
C ARG A 29 5.60 4.29 -3.77
N VAL A 30 5.85 3.68 -2.61
CA VAL A 30 6.55 2.38 -2.52
C VAL A 30 5.89 1.30 -3.37
N TYR A 31 4.56 1.33 -3.50
CA TYR A 31 3.86 0.37 -4.32
C TYR A 31 4.07 0.59 -5.82
N LEU A 32 4.33 1.84 -6.25
CA LEU A 32 4.61 2.17 -7.64
C LEU A 32 6.00 1.67 -8.07
N ASP A 33 6.94 1.52 -7.14
CA ASP A 33 8.28 1.01 -7.44
C ASP A 33 8.35 -0.51 -7.65
N ARG A 34 7.25 -1.23 -7.38
CA ARG A 34 7.14 -2.67 -7.55
C ARG A 34 7.21 -3.09 -9.01
N ALA A 35 7.87 -4.20 -9.29
CA ALA A 35 8.11 -4.69 -10.65
C ALA A 35 6.80 -4.97 -11.41
N GLU A 36 5.73 -5.28 -10.70
CA GLU A 36 4.40 -5.57 -11.26
C GLU A 36 3.72 -4.33 -11.87
N VAL A 37 4.10 -3.10 -11.47
CA VAL A 37 3.48 -1.85 -11.94
C VAL A 37 4.49 -0.83 -12.47
N ARG A 38 5.77 -0.96 -12.14
CA ARG A 38 6.82 -0.06 -12.60
C ARG A 38 7.02 -0.25 -14.11
N PRO A 39 6.83 0.79 -14.94
CA PRO A 39 7.01 0.68 -16.38
C PRO A 39 8.41 0.21 -16.76
N VAL A 40 8.46 -0.56 -17.84
CA VAL A 40 9.69 -0.97 -18.53
C VAL A 40 9.85 -0.16 -19.82
N GLU A 41 10.97 -0.34 -20.51
CA GLU A 41 11.24 0.40 -21.75
C GLU A 41 10.16 0.13 -22.82
N GLU A 42 9.68 -1.12 -22.87
CA GLU A 42 8.67 -1.61 -23.80
C GLU A 42 7.23 -1.20 -23.42
N SER A 43 7.01 -0.63 -22.23
CA SER A 43 5.69 -0.20 -21.78
C SER A 43 5.06 0.79 -22.76
N CYS A 44 3.74 0.85 -22.80
CA CYS A 44 3.06 1.80 -23.68
C CYS A 44 3.07 3.23 -23.11
N GLU A 45 2.79 4.23 -23.93
CA GLU A 45 2.78 5.63 -23.48
C GLU A 45 1.68 5.90 -22.44
N GLY A 46 0.53 5.24 -22.53
CA GLY A 46 -0.54 5.36 -21.55
C GLY A 46 -0.11 4.91 -20.15
N GLU A 47 0.65 3.82 -20.06
CA GLU A 47 1.19 3.27 -18.82
C GLU A 47 2.27 4.18 -18.23
N ARG A 48 3.26 4.60 -19.02
CA ARG A 48 4.31 5.52 -18.57
C ARG A 48 3.73 6.86 -18.10
N ALA A 49 2.73 7.37 -18.80
CA ALA A 49 2.07 8.61 -18.43
C ALA A 49 1.31 8.45 -17.10
N LEU A 50 0.50 7.40 -16.96
CA LEU A 50 -0.20 7.11 -15.71
C LEU A 50 0.77 6.96 -14.53
N HIS A 51 1.85 6.21 -14.73
CA HIS A 51 2.85 5.99 -13.69
C HIS A 51 3.47 7.29 -13.20
N ARG A 52 3.92 8.15 -14.13
CA ARG A 52 4.49 9.45 -13.79
C ARG A 52 3.49 10.34 -13.04
N ASP A 53 2.25 10.39 -13.51
CA ASP A 53 1.18 11.19 -12.87
C ASP A 53 0.92 10.69 -11.43
N LEU A 54 0.96 9.37 -11.20
CA LEU A 54 0.81 8.77 -9.87
C LEU A 54 2.02 8.94 -8.96
N VAL A 55 3.24 9.00 -9.51
CA VAL A 55 4.44 9.32 -8.72
C VAL A 55 4.36 10.76 -8.20
N GLU A 56 3.88 11.69 -9.02
CA GLU A 56 3.65 13.08 -8.63
C GLU A 56 2.51 13.19 -7.60
N ASP A 57 1.34 12.64 -7.91
CA ASP A 57 0.16 12.59 -7.05
C ASP A 57 -0.32 11.15 -6.80
N PRO A 58 0.14 10.48 -5.73
CA PRO A 58 -0.24 9.10 -5.42
C PRO A 58 -1.71 8.90 -5.07
N ARG A 59 -2.45 9.99 -4.81
CA ARG A 59 -3.88 9.97 -4.50
C ARG A 59 -4.75 10.37 -5.69
N LEU A 60 -4.14 10.63 -6.86
CA LEU A 60 -4.84 10.99 -8.09
C LEU A 60 -5.98 10.00 -8.38
N ASP A 61 -7.20 10.49 -8.60
CA ASP A 61 -8.31 9.65 -9.03
C ASP A 61 -8.09 9.19 -10.48
N VAL A 62 -8.15 7.87 -10.71
CA VAL A 62 -7.84 7.26 -12.01
C VAL A 62 -9.10 6.61 -12.57
N PRO A 63 -9.77 7.24 -13.55
CA PRO A 63 -10.97 6.67 -14.14
C PRO A 63 -10.62 5.45 -15.00
N ALA A 64 -11.55 4.50 -15.12
CA ALA A 64 -11.38 3.30 -15.95
C ALA A 64 -11.02 3.61 -17.43
N ALA A 65 -11.41 4.78 -17.95
CA ALA A 65 -11.02 5.22 -19.28
C ALA A 65 -9.52 5.46 -19.43
N ARG A 66 -8.84 5.88 -18.36
CA ARG A 66 -7.39 6.06 -18.32
C ARG A 66 -6.67 4.72 -18.30
N LEU A 67 -7.16 3.77 -17.50
CA LEU A 67 -6.61 2.41 -17.45
C LEU A 67 -6.74 1.66 -18.78
N ARG A 68 -7.80 1.91 -19.55
CA ARG A 68 -7.95 1.37 -20.91
C ARG A 68 -6.91 1.88 -21.92
N GLN A 69 -6.12 2.91 -21.58
CA GLN A 69 -5.01 3.38 -22.41
C GLN A 69 -3.75 2.52 -22.22
N ILE A 70 -3.71 1.66 -21.21
CA ILE A 70 -2.66 0.66 -21.03
C ILE A 70 -2.91 -0.47 -22.03
N ALA A 71 -1.95 -0.67 -22.93
CA ALA A 71 -2.06 -1.64 -24.02
C ALA A 71 -1.89 -3.09 -23.53
N ASP A 72 -1.01 -3.30 -22.56
CA ASP A 72 -0.77 -4.60 -21.95
C ASP A 72 -1.91 -4.94 -20.96
N PRO A 73 -2.70 -6.01 -21.19
CA PRO A 73 -3.78 -6.40 -20.31
C PRO A 73 -3.31 -6.80 -18.90
N ASP A 74 -2.12 -7.39 -18.76
CA ASP A 74 -1.60 -7.85 -17.47
C ASP A 74 -1.15 -6.65 -16.64
N ALA A 75 -0.44 -5.69 -17.26
CA ALA A 75 -0.07 -4.43 -16.62
C ALA A 75 -1.33 -3.66 -16.17
N ARG A 76 -2.37 -3.62 -17.00
CA ARG A 76 -3.64 -2.97 -16.65
C ARG A 76 -4.30 -3.61 -15.44
N GLU A 77 -4.35 -4.94 -15.37
CA GLU A 77 -4.89 -5.66 -14.21
C GLU A 77 -4.09 -5.35 -12.93
N ASN A 78 -2.75 -5.30 -13.02
CA ASN A 78 -1.90 -4.93 -11.88
C ASN A 78 -2.21 -3.51 -11.38
N TYR A 79 -2.40 -2.55 -12.28
CA TYR A 79 -2.83 -1.19 -11.90
C TYR A 79 -4.23 -1.18 -11.27
N GLU A 80 -5.20 -1.91 -11.83
CA GLU A 80 -6.56 -2.01 -11.26
C GLU A 80 -6.53 -2.53 -9.82
N VAL A 81 -5.77 -3.60 -9.58
CA VAL A 81 -5.59 -4.22 -8.26
C VAL A 81 -4.89 -3.26 -7.29
N LEU A 82 -3.81 -2.60 -7.72
CA LEU A 82 -3.09 -1.64 -6.90
C LEU A 82 -3.97 -0.43 -6.53
N LEU A 83 -4.67 0.14 -7.50
CA LEU A 83 -5.52 1.32 -7.30
C LEU A 83 -6.68 1.01 -6.36
N ALA A 84 -7.35 -0.13 -6.52
CA ALA A 84 -8.40 -0.57 -5.60
C ALA A 84 -7.90 -0.70 -4.15
N PHE A 85 -6.67 -1.20 -3.96
CA PHE A 85 -6.04 -1.27 -2.66
C PHE A 85 -5.69 0.14 -2.11
N ARG A 86 -5.07 0.99 -2.93
CA ARG A 86 -4.72 2.37 -2.58
C ARG A 86 -5.95 3.19 -2.19
N ASP A 87 -7.04 3.09 -2.94
CA ASP A 87 -8.26 3.83 -2.67
C ASP A 87 -8.91 3.39 -1.35
N ARG A 88 -8.81 2.10 -1.00
CA ARG A 88 -9.20 1.62 0.33
C ARG A 88 -8.35 2.27 1.42
N LEU A 89 -7.04 2.30 1.26
CA LEU A 89 -6.15 2.94 2.24
C LEU A 89 -6.51 4.42 2.44
N VAL A 90 -6.75 5.15 1.35
CA VAL A 90 -7.10 6.58 1.37
C VAL A 90 -8.49 6.84 1.97
N ALA A 91 -9.46 5.93 1.75
CA ALA A 91 -10.81 6.06 2.27
C ALA A 91 -10.92 5.92 3.80
N HIS A 92 -9.87 5.46 4.48
CA HIS A 92 -9.87 5.26 5.92
C HIS A 92 -8.84 6.13 6.63
N ARG A 93 -9.19 6.53 7.86
CA ARG A 93 -8.35 7.38 8.71
C ARG A 93 -7.01 6.75 9.14
N SER A 94 -6.89 5.41 9.04
CA SER A 94 -5.67 4.70 9.39
C SER A 94 -5.59 3.32 8.74
N ILE A 95 -4.37 2.74 8.70
CA ILE A 95 -4.14 1.37 8.24
C ILE A 95 -4.95 0.35 9.04
N GLU A 96 -5.07 0.53 10.36
CA GLU A 96 -5.89 -0.34 11.22
C GLU A 96 -7.38 -0.28 10.83
N ALA A 97 -7.89 0.91 10.52
CA ALA A 97 -9.27 1.07 10.07
C ALA A 97 -9.49 0.42 8.69
N ALA A 98 -8.54 0.57 7.77
CA ALA A 98 -8.54 -0.11 6.48
C ALA A 98 -8.47 -1.63 6.63
N TYR A 99 -7.62 -2.15 7.52
CA TYR A 99 -7.53 -3.58 7.79
C TYR A 99 -8.83 -4.15 8.37
N LEU A 100 -9.44 -3.46 9.35
CA LEU A 100 -10.73 -3.85 9.92
C LEU A 100 -11.86 -3.85 8.88
N SER A 101 -11.82 -2.93 7.90
CA SER A 101 -12.83 -2.86 6.84
C SER A 101 -12.88 -4.12 5.97
N LEU A 102 -11.77 -4.88 5.86
CA LEU A 102 -11.71 -6.14 5.10
C LEU A 102 -12.71 -7.18 5.61
N PHE A 103 -12.98 -7.16 6.91
CA PHE A 103 -13.81 -8.15 7.60
C PHE A 103 -15.23 -7.63 7.88
N ARG A 104 -15.46 -6.33 7.71
CA ARG A 104 -16.74 -5.66 8.02
C ARG A 104 -17.54 -5.31 6.78
N GLU A 105 -16.87 -5.11 5.65
CA GLU A 105 -17.50 -4.83 4.37
C GLU A 105 -17.65 -6.11 3.54
N PRO A 106 -18.50 -6.10 2.49
CA PRO A 106 -18.56 -7.20 1.55
C PRO A 106 -17.17 -7.57 1.04
N PRO A 107 -16.89 -8.89 0.90
CA PRO A 107 -15.56 -9.35 0.49
C PRO A 107 -15.21 -8.77 -0.88
N ARG A 108 -14.03 -8.14 -0.95
CA ARG A 108 -13.36 -7.79 -2.21
C ARG A 108 -12.12 -8.66 -2.32
N VAL A 109 -11.82 -9.11 -3.54
CA VAL A 109 -10.57 -9.82 -3.79
C VAL A 109 -9.43 -8.83 -3.61
N ILE A 110 -8.64 -9.04 -2.58
CA ILE A 110 -7.42 -8.29 -2.31
C ILE A 110 -6.31 -9.32 -2.20
N PRO A 111 -5.21 -9.19 -2.97
CA PRO A 111 -4.05 -10.06 -2.83
C PRO A 111 -3.61 -10.18 -1.38
N SER A 112 -3.32 -11.42 -0.94
CA SER A 112 -2.92 -11.71 0.45
C SER A 112 -1.73 -10.86 0.90
N MET A 113 -0.78 -10.62 -0.01
CA MET A 113 0.40 -9.80 0.23
C MET A 113 0.07 -8.38 0.73
N PHE A 114 -1.02 -7.75 0.30
CA PHE A 114 -1.44 -6.45 0.84
C PHE A 114 -2.02 -6.56 2.26
N VAL A 115 -2.76 -7.65 2.53
CA VAL A 115 -3.28 -7.96 3.87
C VAL A 115 -2.12 -8.19 4.84
N ASP A 116 -1.12 -8.95 4.42
CA ASP A 116 0.10 -9.23 5.17
C ASP A 116 0.88 -7.94 5.45
N GLN A 117 1.03 -7.07 4.45
CA GLN A 117 1.73 -5.79 4.62
C GLN A 117 1.01 -4.87 5.61
N MET A 118 -0.33 -4.78 5.56
CA MET A 118 -1.10 -4.03 6.56
C MET A 118 -0.91 -4.62 7.96
N ALA A 119 -1.05 -5.94 8.11
CA ALA A 119 -0.84 -6.62 9.39
C ALA A 119 0.57 -6.37 9.94
N HIS A 120 1.59 -6.42 9.09
CA HIS A 120 2.97 -6.21 9.46
C HIS A 120 3.23 -4.80 10.01
N VAL A 121 2.75 -3.73 9.33
CA VAL A 121 2.94 -2.37 9.84
C VAL A 121 2.12 -2.11 11.12
N ILE A 122 0.93 -2.70 11.24
CA ILE A 122 0.12 -2.66 12.47
C ILE A 122 0.87 -3.33 13.62
N LEU A 123 1.41 -4.53 13.39
CA LEU A 123 2.20 -5.26 14.38
C LEU A 123 3.45 -4.49 14.80
N ARG A 124 4.16 -3.88 13.83
CA ARG A 124 5.26 -2.96 14.13
C ARG A 124 4.77 -1.83 15.05
N ASN A 125 3.61 -1.22 14.78
CA ASN A 125 3.07 -0.16 15.63
C ASN A 125 2.83 -0.62 17.07
N ILE A 126 2.22 -1.80 17.23
CA ILE A 126 1.92 -2.41 18.53
C ILE A 126 3.20 -2.65 19.35
N LEU A 127 4.27 -3.06 18.68
CA LEU A 127 5.55 -3.39 19.32
C LEU A 127 6.45 -2.18 19.56
N ASP A 128 6.05 -0.97 19.14
CA ASP A 128 6.83 0.25 19.35
C ASP A 128 7.04 0.51 20.84
N GLY A 129 8.29 0.73 21.26
CA GLY A 129 8.61 0.87 22.69
C GLY A 129 8.59 -0.43 23.50
N GLY A 130 8.17 -1.55 22.91
CA GLY A 130 8.08 -2.87 23.56
C GLY A 130 9.40 -3.62 23.75
N ASP A 131 9.28 -4.86 24.22
CA ASP A 131 10.37 -5.78 24.53
C ASP A 131 11.05 -6.33 23.24
N PRO A 132 12.39 -6.23 23.12
CA PRO A 132 13.16 -6.89 22.07
C PRO A 132 12.79 -8.34 21.77
N PHE A 133 12.50 -9.16 22.79
CA PHE A 133 12.18 -10.56 22.58
C PHE A 133 10.82 -10.75 21.91
N GLN A 134 9.85 -9.88 22.20
CA GLN A 134 8.55 -9.88 21.51
C GLN A 134 8.70 -9.53 20.04
N ALA A 135 9.53 -8.53 19.72
CA ALA A 135 9.82 -8.18 18.33
C ALA A 135 10.48 -9.34 17.57
N ARG A 136 11.46 -10.02 18.18
CA ARG A 136 12.08 -11.19 17.56
C ARG A 136 11.13 -12.38 17.40
N ALA A 137 10.29 -12.65 18.40
CA ALA A 137 9.31 -13.73 18.32
C ALA A 137 8.25 -13.48 17.23
N ALA A 138 7.87 -12.22 17.03
CA ALA A 138 6.90 -11.82 16.02
C ALA A 138 7.35 -12.03 14.56
N GLU A 139 8.64 -12.25 14.30
CA GLU A 139 9.17 -12.57 12.96
C GLU A 139 8.89 -14.02 12.51
N LEU A 140 8.35 -14.86 13.39
CA LEU A 140 8.05 -16.26 13.12
C LEU A 140 6.58 -16.51 12.75
N LEU A 141 5.78 -15.45 12.70
CA LEU A 141 4.37 -15.46 12.27
C LEU A 141 4.28 -15.17 10.78
#